data_AF-A0A6J4WTR7-F1
#
_entry.id   AF-A0A6J4WTR7-F1
#
_cell.length_a   1.000
_cell.length_b   1.000
_cell.length_c   1.000
_cell.angle_alpha   90.00
_cell.angle_beta   90.00
_cell.angle_gamma   90.00
#
_symmetry.space_group_name_H-M   'P 1'
#
loop_
_entity.id
_entity.type
_entity.pdbx_description
1 polymer ?
#
loop_
_entity_poly.entity_id
_entity_poly.type
_entity_poly.pdbx_seq_one_letter_code
_entity_poly.pdbx_strand_id
1 'polypeptide(L)'
;MPTPQTEKLVRKQFLISPSQIKKLDRIARDEGTSVAEIVRVAIDTYDPNIAPFADLDAPELMDLVSTRLKEAIDSTQKANRNIDRALKNLSKRSL
;
A
#
# COMPACT_ATOMS: atom_id res chain seq x y z
N MET A 1 13.73 16.22 -44.50
CA MET A 1 14.24 16.62 -43.18
C MET A 1 13.14 16.38 -42.16
N PRO A 2 13.23 15.39 -41.26
CA PRO A 2 12.23 15.25 -40.20
C PRO A 2 12.45 16.38 -39.18
N THR A 3 11.41 17.18 -38.93
CA THR A 3 11.40 18.20 -37.88
C THR A 3 11.50 17.52 -36.52
N PRO A 4 12.40 17.94 -35.61
CA PRO A 4 12.42 17.41 -34.26
C PRO A 4 11.07 17.74 -33.61
N GLN A 5 10.39 16.71 -33.10
CA GLN A 5 9.16 16.92 -32.34
C GLN A 5 9.56 17.64 -31.05
N THR A 6 9.28 18.94 -31.01
CA THR A 6 9.45 19.74 -29.80
C THR A 6 8.40 19.25 -28.81
N GLU A 7 8.75 18.29 -27.95
CA GLU A 7 7.93 17.92 -26.81
C GLU A 7 7.56 19.20 -26.06
N LYS A 8 6.25 19.40 -25.88
CA LYS A 8 5.71 20.62 -25.28
C LYS A 8 6.12 20.64 -23.81
N LEU A 9 7.25 21.30 -23.52
CA LEU A 9 7.77 21.48 -22.17
C LEU A 9 6.79 22.33 -21.35
N VAL A 10 5.95 21.67 -20.56
CA VAL A 10 5.05 22.33 -19.61
C VAL A 10 5.78 22.47 -18.27
N ARG A 11 6.06 23.71 -17.88
CA ARG A 11 6.62 24.00 -16.56
C ARG A 11 5.54 23.80 -15.49
N LYS A 12 5.64 22.71 -14.73
CA LYS A 12 4.81 22.46 -13.55
C LYS A 12 5.53 22.93 -12.29
N GLN A 13 4.89 23.76 -11.49
CA GLN A 13 5.40 24.18 -10.18
C GLN A 13 4.88 23.20 -9.12
N PHE A 14 5.73 22.88 -8.15
CA PHE A 14 5.38 22.04 -7.00
C PHE A 14 6.13 22.53 -5.76
N LEU A 15 5.56 22.27 -4.59
CA LEU A 15 6.13 22.65 -3.31
C LEU A 15 7.02 21.52 -2.78
N ILE A 16 8.21 21.89 -2.31
CA ILE A 16 9.19 20.96 -1.76
C ILE A 16 9.91 21.63 -0.60
N SER A 17 10.22 20.87 0.45
CA SER A 17 10.91 21.41 1.62
C SER A 17 12.41 21.66 1.35
N PRO A 18 13.05 22.60 2.08
CA PRO A 18 14.48 22.87 1.89
C PRO A 18 15.40 21.66 2.09
N SER A 19 15.03 20.72 2.98
CA SER A 19 15.80 19.49 3.20
C SER A 19 15.73 18.54 2.00
N GLN A 20 14.58 18.46 1.35
CA GLN A 20 14.40 17.68 0.13
C GLN A 20 15.15 18.29 -1.07
N ILE A 21 15.27 19.62 -1.15
CA ILE A 21 16.11 20.29 -2.16
C ILE A 21 17.56 19.83 -2.04
N LYS A 22 18.13 19.86 -0.81
CA LYS A 22 19.50 19.39 -0.57
C LYS A 22 19.71 17.93 -0.98
N LYS A 23 18.70 17.09 -0.75
CA LYS A 23 18.73 15.68 -1.15
C LYS A 23 18.76 15.54 -2.68
N LEU A 24 17.90 16.27 -3.38
CA LEU A 24 17.85 16.26 -4.85
C LEU A 24 19.13 16.81 -5.46
N ASP A 25 19.69 17.89 -4.92
CA ASP A 25 20.98 18.45 -5.39
C ASP A 25 22.11 17.44 -5.27
N ARG A 26 22.15 16.67 -4.18
CA ARG A 26 23.15 15.61 -4.01
C ARG A 26 22.98 14.52 -5.06
N ILE A 27 21.77 14.00 -5.22
CA ILE A 27 21.47 12.94 -6.21
C ILE A 27 21.81 13.41 -7.63
N ALA A 28 21.42 14.64 -7.98
CA ALA A 28 21.70 15.21 -9.30
C ALA A 28 23.21 15.32 -9.58
N ARG A 29 24.02 15.67 -8.57
CA ARG A 29 25.49 15.69 -8.68
C ARG A 29 26.07 14.29 -8.86
N ASP A 30 25.59 13.32 -8.08
CA ASP A 30 26.08 11.94 -8.12
C ASP A 30 25.76 11.29 -9.49
N GLU A 31 24.59 11.59 -10.05
CA GLU A 31 24.12 11.10 -11.37
C GLU A 31 24.60 11.96 -12.55
N GLY A 32 25.32 13.06 -12.30
CA GLY A 32 25.81 13.97 -13.35
C GLY A 32 24.72 14.63 -14.19
N THR A 33 23.53 14.85 -13.62
CA THR A 33 22.35 15.38 -14.32
C THR A 33 21.73 16.58 -13.58
N SER A 34 20.64 17.14 -14.10
CA SER A 34 19.93 18.24 -13.45
C SER A 34 18.87 17.74 -12.47
N VAL A 35 18.61 18.53 -11.42
CA VAL A 35 17.50 18.26 -10.47
C VAL A 35 16.15 18.13 -11.19
N ALA A 36 15.92 18.94 -12.22
CA ALA A 36 14.70 18.88 -13.01
C ALA A 36 14.55 17.55 -13.78
N GLU A 37 15.67 16.97 -14.21
CA GLU A 37 15.68 15.66 -14.86
C GLU A 37 15.39 14.54 -13.86
N ILE A 38 16.03 14.56 -12.69
CA ILE A 38 15.77 13.61 -11.61
C ILE A 38 14.29 13.60 -11.24
N VAL A 39 13.69 14.77 -11.06
CA VAL A 39 12.27 14.88 -10.71
C VAL A 39 11.38 14.38 -11.84
N ARG A 40 11.72 14.68 -13.11
CA ARG A 40 10.94 14.22 -14.27
C ARG A 40 10.93 12.71 -14.35
N VAL A 41 12.11 12.09 -14.35
CA VAL A 41 12.26 10.63 -14.37
C VAL A 41 11.55 9.99 -13.18
N ALA A 42 11.69 10.55 -11.98
CA ALA A 42 11.01 10.03 -10.79
C ALA A 42 9.48 10.06 -10.93
N ILE A 43 8.91 11.12 -11.50
CA ILE A 43 7.46 11.21 -11.76
C ILE A 43 7.04 10.22 -12.85
N ASP A 44 7.81 10.13 -13.95
CA ASP A 44 7.47 9.27 -15.10
C ASP A 44 7.57 7.77 -14.75
N THR A 45 8.49 7.42 -13.85
CA THR A 45 8.70 6.04 -13.37
C THR A 45 7.85 5.71 -12.13
N TYR A 46 7.13 6.68 -11.55
CA TYR A 46 6.32 6.45 -10.36
C TYR A 46 5.07 5.64 -10.72
N ASP A 47 5.03 4.38 -10.28
CA ASP A 47 3.84 3.54 -10.36
C ASP A 47 3.11 3.53 -9.00
N PRO A 48 1.91 4.12 -8.89
CA PRO A 48 1.14 4.15 -7.64
C PRO A 48 0.63 2.77 -7.21
N ASN A 49 0.62 1.77 -8.10
CA ASN A 49 0.22 0.39 -7.78
C ASN A 49 1.40 -0.46 -7.30
N ILE A 50 2.63 0.02 -7.50
CA ILE A 50 3.82 -0.48 -6.81
C ILE A 50 3.85 0.22 -5.46
N ALA A 51 2.89 -0.09 -4.59
CA ALA A 51 3.09 0.16 -3.18
C ALA A 51 4.34 -0.63 -2.74
N PRO A 52 5.26 -0.03 -1.99
CA PRO A 52 6.22 -0.81 -1.22
C PRO A 52 5.43 -1.56 -0.15
N PHE A 53 4.85 -2.70 -0.50
CA PHE A 53 4.32 -3.67 0.47
C PHE A 53 5.44 -4.18 1.42
N ALA A 54 6.68 -3.79 1.19
CA ALA A 54 7.81 -4.03 2.09
C ALA A 54 7.87 -3.08 3.30
N ASP A 55 7.20 -1.91 3.28
CA ASP A 55 7.25 -0.91 4.37
C ASP A 55 5.89 -0.69 5.05
N LEU A 56 4.94 -1.62 4.90
CA LEU A 56 3.74 -1.66 5.75
C LEU A 56 4.07 -2.34 7.10
N ASP A 57 5.02 -1.76 7.83
CA ASP A 57 4.93 -1.71 9.29
C ASP A 57 3.74 -0.80 9.64
N ALA A 58 2.53 -1.32 9.42
CA ALA A 58 1.28 -0.69 9.81
C ALA A 58 0.67 -1.48 10.96
N PRO A 59 1.16 -1.31 12.21
CA PRO A 59 0.65 -1.99 13.39
C PRO A 59 -0.87 -1.93 13.51
N GLU A 60 -1.49 -0.82 13.11
CA GLU A 60 -2.94 -0.64 13.13
C GLU A 60 -3.69 -1.58 12.18
N LEU A 61 -3.12 -1.86 11.00
CA LEU A 61 -3.71 -2.83 10.06
C LEU A 61 -3.55 -4.26 10.57
N MET A 62 -2.39 -4.59 11.15
CA MET A 62 -2.17 -5.89 11.77
C MET A 62 -3.07 -6.10 13.00
N ASP A 63 -3.28 -5.06 13.80
CA ASP A 63 -4.17 -5.11 14.96
C ASP A 63 -5.63 -5.29 14.53
N LEU A 64 -6.06 -4.60 13.47
CA LEU A 64 -7.37 -4.78 12.85
C LEU A 64 -7.55 -6.22 12.33
N VAL A 65 -6.56 -6.76 11.60
CA VAL A 65 -6.59 -8.14 11.11
C VAL A 65 -6.66 -9.13 12.27
N SER A 66 -5.87 -8.91 13.34
CA SER A 66 -5.86 -9.77 14.52
C SER A 66 -7.22 -9.78 15.23
N THR A 67 -7.87 -8.61 15.32
CA THR A 67 -9.19 -8.45 15.92
C THR A 67 -10.25 -9.18 15.11
N ARG A 68 -10.26 -8.99 13.79
CA ARG A 68 -11.20 -9.68 12.89
C ARG A 68 -11.01 -11.20 12.91
N LEU A 69 -9.76 -11.66 13.00
CA LEU A 69 -9.48 -13.09 13.08
C LEU A 69 -10.00 -13.69 14.39
N LYS A 70 -9.82 -13.03 15.53
CA LYS A 70 -10.38 -13.46 16.83
C LYS A 70 -11.91 -13.53 16.79
N GLU A 71 -12.56 -12.49 16.27
CA GLU A 71 -14.02 -12.45 16.10
C GLU A 71 -14.53 -13.63 15.26
N ALA A 72 -13.84 -13.93 14.15
CA ALA A 72 -14.19 -15.04 13.27
C ALA A 72 -14.02 -16.42 13.97
N ILE A 73 -12.95 -16.60 14.73
CA ILE A 73 -12.71 -17.83 15.51
C ILE A 73 -13.80 -18.01 16.56
N ASP A 74 -14.11 -16.97 17.33
CA ASP A 74 -15.12 -17.03 18.40
C ASP A 74 -16.52 -17.31 17.85
N SER A 75 -16.87 -16.66 16.73
CA SER A 75 -18.12 -16.90 16.01
C SER A 75 -18.21 -18.37 15.55
N THR A 76 -17.14 -18.89 14.95
CA THR A 76 -17.08 -20.28 14.47
C THR A 76 -17.20 -21.27 15.61
N GLN A 77 -16.50 -21.06 16.73
CA GLN A 77 -16.61 -21.92 17.90
C GLN A 77 -18.02 -21.91 18.49
N LYS A 78 -18.67 -20.75 18.56
CA LYS A 78 -20.04 -20.62 19.04
C LYS A 78 -21.03 -21.35 18.13
N ALA A 79 -20.86 -21.24 16.81
CA ALA A 79 -21.66 -21.97 15.83
C ALA A 79 -21.51 -23.49 16.02
N ASN A 80 -20.27 -23.99 16.14
CA ASN A 80 -20.01 -25.41 16.37
C ASN A 80 -20.70 -25.92 17.65
N ARG A 81 -20.58 -25.19 18.76
CA ARG A 81 -21.26 -25.56 20.03
C ARG A 81 -22.78 -25.60 19.88
N ASN A 82 -23.37 -24.71 19.09
CA ASN A 82 -24.80 -24.69 18.86
C ASN A 82 -25.24 -25.89 17.99
N ILE A 83 -24.48 -26.22 16.96
CA ILE A 83 -24.69 -27.41 16.12
C ILE A 83 -24.62 -28.67 16.99
N ASP A 84 -23.59 -28.80 17.83
CA ASP A 84 -23.44 -29.95 18.74
C ASP A 84 -24.63 -30.11 19.68
N ARG A 85 -25.14 -29.00 20.24
CA ARG A 85 -26.35 -29.04 21.09
C ARG A 85 -27.58 -29.45 20.29
N ALA A 86 -27.76 -28.91 19.09
CA ALA A 86 -28.89 -29.25 18.23
C ALA A 86 -28.87 -30.75 17.87
N LEU A 87 -27.71 -31.27 17.48
CA LEU A 87 -27.53 -32.70 17.19
C LEU A 87 -27.82 -33.58 18.41
N LYS A 88 -27.32 -33.20 19.60
CA LYS A 88 -27.63 -33.92 20.86
C LYS A 88 -29.12 -33.93 21.19
N ASN A 89 -29.81 -32.81 20.98
CA ASN A 89 -31.24 -32.70 21.23
C ASN A 89 -32.06 -33.55 20.26
N LEU A 90 -31.67 -33.58 18.98
CA LEU A 90 -32.30 -34.45 17.98
C LEU A 90 -32.09 -35.93 18.30
N SER A 91 -30.87 -36.32 18.67
CA SER A 91 -30.54 -37.69 19.09
C SER A 91 -31.31 -38.15 20.32
N LYS A 92 -31.60 -37.25 21.28
CA LYS A 92 -32.41 -37.56 22.47
C LYS A 92 -33.91 -37.68 22.18
N ARG A 93 -34.39 -37.08 21.09
CA ARG A 93 -35.82 -37.05 20.71
C ARG A 93 -36.20 -38.20 19.77
N SER A 94 -35.21 -38.91 19.22
CA SER A 94 -35.36 -40.10 18.38
C SER A 94 -35.24 -41.43 19.16
N LEU A 95 -35.14 -41.37 20.49
CA LEU A 95 -35.26 -42.48 21.45
C LEU A 95 -36.55 -42.31 22.23
#